data_AF-A0AAV9JF84-F1
#
_entry.id   AF-A0AAV9JF84-F1
#
_cell.length_a   1.000
_cell.length_b   1.000
_cell.length_c   1.000
_cell.angle_alpha   90.00
_cell.angle_beta   90.00
_cell.angle_gamma   90.00
#
_symmetry.space_group_name_H-M   'P 1'
#
loop_
_entity.id
_entity.type
_entity.pdbx_description
1 polymer ?
#
loop_
_entity_poly.entity_id
_entity_poly.type
_entity_poly.pdbx_seq_one_letter_code
_entity_poly.pdbx_strand_id
1 'polypeptide(L)'
;MHDPAMYPPARHARVPWLFVDNPASHRQFTPEAHESLELATRAVERCERQEFAYIDKWAAVVKWHEWRQGFGVILEMADLSGMDESVLIAPFQIFNRYFFGGSIQRARLRWGLRDLRSQAGWAASCRVNHGGGDVLITLGPEHRNRIQGDVVGLSPFDSLMGDLLHEMVHAFLGRYSCVGYTCESVECLGLSEANIRRNNSHGRAWWRLAQAIEAEAQRAFGIAADLTSNEEGMDDRCPGVA
;
A
#
# COMPACT_ATOMS: atom_id res chain seq x y z
N MET A 1 5.72 19.36 45.33
CA MET A 1 4.38 19.30 44.70
C MET A 1 4.45 20.19 43.48
N HIS A 2 4.57 19.59 42.28
CA HIS A 2 4.59 20.31 41.01
C HIS A 2 3.20 20.24 40.38
N ASP A 3 2.68 21.39 40.01
CA ASP A 3 1.37 21.61 39.39
C ASP A 3 1.44 21.24 37.90
N PRO A 4 0.68 20.24 37.42
CA PRO A 4 0.63 19.85 36.02
C PRO A 4 -0.48 20.65 35.31
N ALA A 5 -0.31 21.96 35.20
CA ALA A 5 -1.25 22.82 34.49
C ALA A 5 -0.80 23.07 33.04
N MET A 6 -1.59 22.51 32.11
CA MET A 6 -1.86 23.01 30.77
C MET A 6 -0.68 23.16 29.79
N TYR A 7 -0.30 22.05 29.16
CA TYR A 7 0.05 22.13 27.75
C TYR A 7 -1.25 22.35 26.96
N PRO A 8 -1.35 23.39 26.11
CA PRO A 8 -2.50 23.49 25.22
C PRO A 8 -2.50 22.25 24.30
N PRO A 9 -3.67 21.65 24.00
CA PRO A 9 -3.74 20.59 23.00
C PRO A 9 -3.12 21.12 21.72
N ALA A 10 -2.18 20.36 21.15
CA ALA A 10 -1.57 20.67 19.87
C ALA A 10 -2.71 20.99 18.90
N ARG A 11 -2.80 22.24 18.46
CA ARG A 11 -3.78 22.64 17.45
C ARG A 11 -3.40 21.89 16.19
N HIS A 12 -4.06 20.77 15.93
CA HIS A 12 -4.03 20.10 14.64
C HIS A 12 -4.49 21.13 13.61
N ALA A 13 -3.52 21.75 12.93
CA ALA A 13 -3.81 22.61 11.81
C ALA A 13 -4.60 21.78 10.80
N ARG A 14 -5.83 22.21 10.48
CA ARG A 14 -6.56 21.68 9.34
C ARG A 14 -5.84 22.19 8.09
N VAL A 15 -4.81 21.47 7.67
CA VAL A 15 -4.09 21.74 6.42
C VAL A 15 -5.00 21.28 5.28
N PRO A 16 -5.38 22.16 4.32
CA PRO A 16 -6.04 21.74 3.10
C PRO A 16 -5.04 20.87 2.32
N TRP A 17 -5.40 19.60 2.10
CA TRP A 17 -4.57 18.60 1.44
C TRP A 17 -4.34 18.92 -0.05
N LEU A 18 -3.37 19.79 -0.31
CA LEU A 18 -2.61 19.79 -1.56
C LEU A 18 -1.26 19.18 -1.20
N PHE A 19 -1.02 17.95 -1.63
CA PHE A 19 0.30 17.31 -1.57
C PHE A 19 1.26 18.16 -2.42
N VAL A 20 1.92 19.13 -1.80
CA VAL A 20 3.02 19.88 -2.41
C VAL A 20 4.29 19.24 -1.89
N ASP A 21 4.90 18.40 -2.72
CA ASP A 21 6.25 17.91 -2.50
C ASP A 21 7.19 19.10 -2.20
N ASN A 22 7.86 19.09 -1.06
CA ASN A 22 8.99 19.96 -0.79
C ASN A 22 10.29 19.18 -1.06
N PRO A 23 11.00 19.42 -2.18
CA PRO A 23 12.08 18.53 -2.64
C PRO A 23 13.46 18.84 -2.04
N ALA A 24 13.57 19.54 -0.91
CA ALA A 24 14.88 19.97 -0.40
C ALA A 24 15.05 19.84 1.13
N SER A 25 15.51 18.67 1.59
CA SER A 25 16.82 18.48 2.26
C SER A 25 16.87 17.27 3.20
N HIS A 26 18.11 16.84 3.48
CA HIS A 26 18.54 15.75 4.35
C HIS A 26 17.70 15.61 5.64
N ARG A 27 17.11 14.41 5.85
CA ARG A 27 16.40 14.00 7.09
C ARG A 27 15.44 15.07 7.64
N GLN A 28 14.64 15.68 6.78
CA GLN A 28 13.54 16.51 7.23
C GLN A 28 12.40 15.63 7.75
N PHE A 29 11.94 15.92 8.96
CA PHE A 29 10.64 15.50 9.47
C PHE A 29 9.62 15.68 8.36
N THR A 30 8.91 14.62 7.99
CA THR A 30 7.72 14.77 7.17
C THR A 30 6.63 15.28 8.11
N PRO A 31 6.17 16.54 8.00
CA PRO A 31 5.08 17.06 8.83
C PRO A 31 3.77 16.28 8.60
N GLU A 32 3.77 15.44 7.58
CA GLU A 32 2.69 14.56 7.11
C GLU A 32 2.83 13.12 7.61
N ALA A 33 3.84 12.79 8.43
CA ALA A 33 3.92 11.48 9.04
C ALA A 33 2.85 11.33 10.12
N HIS A 34 2.05 10.27 10.01
CA HIS A 34 0.97 9.96 10.95
C HIS A 34 1.24 8.66 11.70
N GLU A 35 0.50 8.48 12.80
CA GLU A 35 0.35 7.18 13.42
C GLU A 35 -0.23 6.22 12.36
N SER A 36 0.33 5.02 12.25
CA SER A 36 0.07 4.15 11.10
C SER A 36 -1.36 3.64 11.05
N LEU A 37 -1.99 3.37 12.19
CA LEU A 37 -3.37 2.93 12.25
C LEU A 37 -4.36 4.06 11.94
N GLU A 38 -4.10 5.27 12.41
CA GLU A 38 -4.84 6.48 12.05
C GLU A 38 -4.76 6.73 10.54
N LEU A 39 -3.56 6.64 9.96
CA LEU A 39 -3.34 6.77 8.52
C LEU A 39 -4.13 5.71 7.74
N ALA A 40 -4.04 4.44 8.13
CA ALA A 40 -4.80 3.34 7.52
C ALA A 40 -6.30 3.58 7.64
N THR A 41 -6.79 3.98 8.82
CA THR A 41 -8.21 4.26 9.06
C THR A 41 -8.73 5.36 8.15
N ARG A 42 -7.99 6.46 8.01
CA ARG A 42 -8.36 7.55 7.10
C ARG A 42 -8.36 7.11 5.63
N ALA A 43 -7.39 6.28 5.24
CA ALA A 43 -7.35 5.73 3.89
C ALA A 43 -8.56 4.83 3.62
N VAL A 44 -8.95 3.98 4.58
CA VAL A 44 -10.18 3.17 4.51
C VAL A 44 -11.43 4.04 4.40
N GLU A 45 -11.59 5.04 5.28
CA GLU A 45 -12.75 5.95 5.22
C GLU A 45 -12.84 6.65 3.86
N ARG A 46 -11.71 7.00 3.24
CA ARG A 46 -11.67 7.57 1.89
C ARG A 46 -12.05 6.54 0.82
N CYS A 47 -11.63 5.29 0.96
CA CYS A 47 -12.04 4.20 0.07
C CYS A 47 -13.57 3.97 0.15
N GLU A 48 -14.18 4.12 1.33
CA GLU A 48 -15.61 3.89 1.55
C GLU A 48 -16.50 5.10 1.20
N ARG A 49 -16.05 6.34 1.45
CA ARG A 49 -16.88 7.55 1.23
C ARG A 49 -17.07 7.85 -0.27
N GLN A 50 -18.30 8.24 -0.62
CA GLN A 50 -18.73 8.57 -1.99
C GLN A 50 -18.55 10.06 -2.38
N GLU A 51 -18.47 10.97 -1.40
CA GLU A 51 -18.93 12.36 -1.61
C GLU A 51 -18.01 13.30 -2.42
N PHE A 52 -16.70 13.03 -2.54
CA PHE A 52 -15.80 13.87 -3.35
C PHE A 52 -14.81 13.10 -4.23
N ALA A 53 -14.75 11.78 -4.07
CA ALA A 53 -13.89 10.89 -4.84
C ALA A 53 -14.60 10.24 -6.03
N TYR A 54 -15.91 10.47 -6.23
CA TYR A 54 -16.69 9.71 -7.21
C TYR A 54 -16.17 9.86 -8.64
N ILE A 55 -15.89 11.10 -9.08
CA ILE A 55 -15.39 11.34 -10.45
C ILE A 55 -14.01 10.70 -10.66
N ASP A 56 -13.10 10.84 -9.70
CA ASP A 56 -11.76 10.26 -9.81
C ASP A 56 -11.76 8.74 -9.73
N LYS A 57 -12.57 8.17 -8.83
CA LYS A 57 -12.77 6.72 -8.72
C LYS A 57 -13.39 6.16 -9.99
N TRP A 58 -14.44 6.81 -10.50
CA TRP A 58 -15.09 6.41 -11.75
C TRP A 58 -14.13 6.49 -12.94
N ALA A 59 -13.36 7.56 -13.06
CA ALA A 59 -12.35 7.69 -14.11
C ALA A 59 -11.28 6.59 -14.03
N ALA A 60 -10.87 6.19 -12.82
CA ALA A 60 -9.95 5.08 -12.62
C ALA A 60 -10.59 3.72 -13.00
N VAL A 61 -11.87 3.49 -12.68
CA VAL A 61 -12.62 2.29 -13.11
C VAL A 61 -12.79 2.23 -14.63
N VAL A 62 -13.09 3.35 -15.29
CA VAL A 62 -13.16 3.41 -16.76
C VAL A 62 -11.80 3.05 -17.38
N LYS A 63 -10.71 3.67 -16.91
CA LYS A 63 -9.35 3.36 -17.37
C LYS A 63 -8.96 1.91 -17.11
N TRP A 64 -9.40 1.33 -16.00
CA TRP A 64 -9.22 -0.09 -15.71
C TRP A 64 -9.89 -0.97 -16.76
N HIS A 65 -11.15 -0.69 -17.09
CA HIS A 65 -11.86 -1.46 -18.11
C HIS A 65 -11.22 -1.35 -19.49
N GLU A 66 -10.83 -0.14 -19.91
CA GLU A 66 -10.11 0.10 -21.18
C GLU A 66 -8.80 -0.71 -21.22
N TRP A 67 -8.00 -0.62 -20.15
CA TRP A 67 -6.76 -1.36 -20.05
C TRP A 67 -6.98 -2.88 -20.03
N ARG A 68 -7.96 -3.37 -19.27
CA ARG A 68 -8.30 -4.81 -19.17
C ARG A 68 -8.79 -5.37 -20.50
N GLN A 69 -9.54 -4.61 -21.29
CA GLN A 69 -9.96 -5.03 -22.63
C GLN A 69 -8.78 -5.13 -23.60
N GLY A 70 -7.79 -4.24 -23.51
CA GLY A 70 -6.62 -4.25 -24.39
C GLY A 70 -5.55 -5.28 -23.99
N PHE A 71 -5.29 -5.44 -22.70
CA PHE A 71 -4.16 -6.22 -22.16
C PHE A 71 -4.54 -7.36 -21.23
N GLY A 72 -5.71 -7.28 -20.58
CA GLY A 72 -6.15 -8.29 -19.61
C GLY A 72 -6.33 -9.67 -20.23
N VAL A 73 -6.86 -9.74 -21.46
CA VAL A 73 -7.03 -11.03 -22.18
C VAL A 73 -5.68 -11.70 -22.44
N ILE A 74 -4.62 -10.93 -22.71
CA ILE A 74 -3.28 -11.47 -22.92
C ILE A 74 -2.72 -12.01 -21.60
N LEU A 75 -2.92 -11.27 -20.51
CA LEU A 75 -2.44 -11.65 -19.17
C LEU A 75 -3.14 -12.89 -18.60
N GLU A 76 -4.42 -13.09 -18.93
CA GLU A 76 -5.17 -14.28 -18.51
C GLU A 76 -4.71 -15.56 -19.24
N MET A 77 -4.05 -15.42 -20.41
CA MET A 77 -3.65 -16.56 -21.26
C MET A 77 -2.13 -16.81 -21.33
N ALA A 78 -1.30 -15.86 -20.89
CA ALA A 78 0.14 -15.88 -21.15
C ALA A 78 0.99 -16.36 -19.97
N ASP A 79 2.12 -16.98 -20.32
CA ASP A 79 3.29 -17.02 -19.44
C ASP A 79 3.82 -15.58 -19.25
N LEU A 80 3.75 -15.09 -18.03
CA LEU A 80 4.16 -13.74 -17.64
C LEU A 80 5.69 -13.51 -17.72
N SER A 81 6.50 -14.57 -17.91
CA SER A 81 7.97 -14.50 -17.89
C SER A 81 8.56 -13.58 -18.98
N GLY A 82 7.86 -13.37 -20.09
CA GLY A 82 8.30 -12.55 -21.22
C GLY A 82 7.78 -11.11 -21.22
N MET A 83 7.03 -10.69 -20.21
CA MET A 83 6.43 -9.36 -20.17
C MET A 83 7.41 -8.29 -19.69
N ASP A 84 7.20 -7.09 -20.22
CA ASP A 84 7.95 -5.88 -19.83
C ASP A 84 7.29 -5.19 -18.62
N GLU A 85 8.09 -4.49 -17.81
CA GLU A 85 7.60 -3.78 -16.62
C GLU A 85 6.53 -2.71 -16.93
N SER A 86 6.49 -2.21 -18.17
CA SER A 86 5.49 -1.24 -18.62
C SER A 86 4.05 -1.73 -18.47
N VAL A 87 3.81 -3.05 -18.45
CA VAL A 87 2.47 -3.62 -18.24
C VAL A 87 1.90 -3.29 -16.88
N LEU A 88 2.76 -3.02 -15.88
CA LEU A 88 2.34 -2.67 -14.52
C LEU A 88 2.10 -1.17 -14.33
N ILE A 89 2.59 -0.32 -15.23
CA ILE A 89 2.53 1.14 -15.05
C ILE A 89 1.07 1.62 -15.00
N ALA A 90 0.23 1.15 -15.92
CA ALA A 90 -1.17 1.54 -15.95
C ALA A 90 -1.96 1.04 -14.73
N PRO A 91 -1.93 -0.26 -14.37
CA PRO A 91 -2.53 -0.74 -13.12
C PRO A 91 -2.06 0.03 -11.89
N PHE A 92 -0.74 0.26 -11.75
CA PHE A 92 -0.20 1.02 -10.62
C PHE A 92 -0.80 2.43 -10.55
N GLN A 93 -0.85 3.16 -11.66
CA GLN A 93 -1.40 4.51 -11.69
C GLN A 93 -2.90 4.54 -11.37
N ILE A 94 -3.65 3.56 -11.89
CA ILE A 94 -5.09 3.40 -11.63
C ILE A 94 -5.32 3.16 -10.14
N PHE A 95 -4.65 2.16 -9.56
CA PHE A 95 -4.76 1.83 -8.15
C PHE A 95 -4.26 2.95 -7.25
N ASN A 96 -3.17 3.63 -7.61
CA ASN A 96 -2.63 4.75 -6.85
C ASN A 96 -3.67 5.88 -6.77
N ARG A 97 -4.31 6.20 -7.89
CA ARG A 97 -5.38 7.20 -7.91
C ARG A 97 -6.61 6.75 -7.13
N TYR A 98 -7.03 5.49 -7.29
CA TYR A 98 -8.27 4.97 -6.71
C TYR A 98 -8.19 4.80 -5.19
N PHE A 99 -7.21 4.02 -4.71
CA PHE A 99 -7.08 3.66 -3.30
C PHE A 99 -6.27 4.68 -2.50
N PHE A 100 -5.25 5.26 -3.12
CA PHE A 100 -4.25 6.08 -2.43
C PHE A 100 -4.32 7.56 -2.82
N GLY A 101 -5.32 7.98 -3.60
CA GLY A 101 -5.50 9.37 -4.00
C GLY A 101 -4.33 9.99 -4.77
N GLY A 102 -3.48 9.18 -5.39
CA GLY A 102 -2.27 9.61 -6.10
C GLY A 102 -1.06 9.87 -5.19
N SER A 103 -1.13 9.49 -3.91
CA SER A 103 -0.07 9.79 -2.93
C SER A 103 1.19 8.95 -3.11
N ILE A 104 1.16 7.77 -3.74
CA ILE A 104 2.38 6.99 -3.97
C ILE A 104 3.15 7.59 -5.15
N GLN A 105 3.87 8.68 -4.90
CA GLN A 105 4.67 9.38 -5.91
C GLN A 105 6.09 8.83 -5.97
N ARG A 106 6.77 9.07 -7.11
CA ARG A 106 8.16 8.63 -7.35
C ARG A 106 8.39 7.12 -7.15
N ALA A 107 7.36 6.33 -7.42
CA ALA A 107 7.46 4.89 -7.46
C ALA A 107 8.13 4.44 -8.75
N ARG A 108 9.10 3.55 -8.62
CA ARG A 108 9.67 2.77 -9.71
C ARG A 108 9.13 1.35 -9.59
N LEU A 109 8.65 0.82 -10.71
CA LEU A 109 8.25 -0.57 -10.82
C LEU A 109 9.43 -1.33 -11.39
N ARG A 110 9.65 -2.56 -10.92
CA ARG A 110 10.61 -3.48 -11.50
C ARG A 110 9.98 -4.85 -11.70
N TRP A 111 10.34 -5.47 -12.81
CA TRP A 111 9.92 -6.81 -13.18
C TRP A 111 11.11 -7.77 -13.12
N GLY A 112 10.96 -8.89 -12.42
CA GLY A 112 11.84 -10.05 -12.57
C GLY A 112 12.54 -10.55 -11.32
N LEU A 113 12.95 -11.83 -11.37
CA LEU A 113 13.47 -12.58 -10.22
C LEU A 113 14.89 -12.22 -9.79
N ARG A 114 15.71 -11.60 -10.66
CA ARG A 114 17.14 -11.44 -10.39
C ARG A 114 17.39 -10.67 -9.10
N ASP A 115 16.54 -9.71 -8.77
CA ASP A 115 16.62 -8.92 -7.55
C ASP A 115 15.99 -9.62 -6.33
N LEU A 116 15.01 -10.51 -6.55
CA LEU A 116 14.31 -11.27 -5.51
C LEU A 116 15.05 -12.55 -5.07
N ARG A 117 15.96 -13.11 -5.88
CA ARG A 117 16.71 -14.34 -5.56
C ARG A 117 17.57 -14.25 -4.29
N SER A 118 17.87 -13.04 -3.82
CA SER A 118 18.56 -12.82 -2.54
C SER A 118 17.63 -12.96 -1.31
N GLN A 119 16.31 -12.97 -1.54
CA GLN A 119 15.26 -13.09 -0.53
C GLN A 119 14.48 -14.38 -0.84
N ALA A 120 14.91 -15.49 -0.21
CA ALA A 120 14.42 -16.84 -0.50
C ALA A 120 12.89 -16.94 -0.59
N GLY A 121 12.35 -17.09 -1.80
CA GLY A 121 10.95 -17.46 -2.06
C GLY A 121 9.93 -16.31 -2.18
N TRP A 122 10.35 -15.06 -2.29
CA TRP A 122 9.41 -13.92 -2.32
C TRP A 122 8.82 -13.71 -3.72
N ALA A 123 7.50 -13.58 -3.82
CA ALA A 123 6.80 -13.29 -5.08
C ALA A 123 6.82 -11.79 -5.43
N ALA A 124 6.95 -10.92 -4.43
CA ALA A 124 7.00 -9.48 -4.58
C ALA A 124 7.79 -8.84 -3.42
N SER A 125 8.23 -7.60 -3.59
CA SER A 125 8.79 -6.80 -2.50
C SER A 125 8.67 -5.29 -2.74
N CYS A 126 8.51 -4.53 -1.67
CA CYS A 126 8.57 -3.08 -1.66
C CYS A 126 9.76 -2.59 -0.83
N ARG A 127 10.46 -1.57 -1.35
CA ARG A 127 11.48 -0.82 -0.62
C ARG A 127 11.15 0.66 -0.70
N VAL A 128 11.07 1.30 0.48
CA VAL A 128 10.91 2.75 0.59
C VAL A 128 12.24 3.35 1.02
N ASN A 129 12.78 4.27 0.23
CA ASN A 129 13.98 5.02 0.59
C ASN A 129 13.57 6.29 1.34
N HIS A 130 13.61 6.24 2.68
CA HIS A 130 13.22 7.34 3.57
C HIS A 130 14.04 8.63 3.37
N GLY A 131 15.26 8.55 2.84
CA GLY A 131 16.11 9.72 2.61
C GLY A 131 15.81 10.50 1.32
N GLY A 132 15.12 9.88 0.36
CA GLY A 132 14.85 10.48 -0.95
C GLY A 132 13.38 10.46 -1.36
N GLY A 133 12.52 9.79 -0.59
CA GLY A 133 11.11 9.58 -0.97
C GLY A 133 10.96 8.79 -2.26
N ASP A 134 11.91 7.92 -2.59
CA ASP A 134 11.77 7.01 -3.73
C ASP A 134 11.18 5.69 -3.24
N VAL A 135 10.20 5.16 -3.98
CA VAL A 135 9.60 3.85 -3.72
C VAL A 135 10.05 2.92 -4.85
N LEU A 136 10.46 1.70 -4.49
CA LEU A 136 10.73 0.65 -5.45
C LEU A 136 9.81 -0.54 -5.16
N ILE A 137 8.92 -0.87 -6.09
CA ILE A 137 8.09 -2.07 -6.06
C ILE A 137 8.65 -3.06 -7.07
N THR A 138 8.97 -4.27 -6.62
CA THR A 138 9.52 -5.33 -7.46
C THR A 138 8.56 -6.51 -7.45
N LEU A 139 8.07 -6.93 -8.62
CA LEU A 139 7.22 -8.12 -8.77
C LEU A 139 7.99 -9.25 -9.46
N GLY A 140 7.84 -10.47 -8.94
CA GLY A 140 8.52 -11.69 -9.35
C GLY A 140 7.54 -12.75 -9.89
N PRO A 141 6.90 -12.50 -11.04
CA PRO A 141 5.83 -13.37 -11.57
C PRO A 141 6.28 -14.81 -11.82
N GLU A 142 7.55 -15.02 -12.16
CA GLU A 142 8.13 -16.35 -12.39
C GLU A 142 8.14 -17.22 -11.12
N HIS A 143 8.12 -16.63 -9.91
CA HIS A 143 7.97 -17.40 -8.66
C HIS A 143 6.57 -17.99 -8.54
N ARG A 144 5.54 -17.34 -9.10
CA ARG A 144 4.15 -17.78 -8.99
C ARG A 144 3.74 -18.87 -9.96
N ASN A 145 4.31 -18.88 -11.17
CA ASN A 145 4.21 -20.06 -12.04
C ASN A 145 4.76 -21.33 -11.37
N ARG A 146 5.60 -21.19 -10.32
CA ARG A 146 6.13 -22.29 -9.51
C ARG A 146 5.35 -22.57 -8.22
N ILE A 147 4.70 -21.57 -7.63
CA ILE A 147 3.93 -21.67 -6.37
C ILE A 147 2.44 -21.98 -6.61
N GLN A 148 1.98 -22.03 -7.87
CA GLN A 148 0.61 -22.39 -8.29
C GLN A 148 0.02 -23.68 -7.69
N GLY A 149 0.80 -24.48 -6.95
CA GLY A 149 0.30 -25.59 -6.15
C GLY A 149 -0.45 -25.19 -4.87
N ASP A 150 -0.20 -24.00 -4.28
CA ASP A 150 -0.58 -23.74 -2.87
C ASP A 150 -1.76 -22.75 -2.67
N VAL A 151 -2.02 -21.80 -3.59
CA VAL A 151 -3.17 -20.88 -3.49
C VAL A 151 -4.26 -21.31 -4.47
N VAL A 152 -5.10 -22.25 -4.04
CA VAL A 152 -6.16 -22.85 -4.86
C VAL A 152 -7.23 -21.80 -5.20
N GLY A 153 -7.33 -21.42 -6.48
CA GLY A 153 -8.53 -20.76 -7.03
C GLY A 153 -8.35 -19.35 -7.61
N LEU A 154 -7.17 -18.73 -7.51
CA LEU A 154 -6.92 -17.42 -8.14
C LEU A 154 -6.36 -17.56 -9.55
N SER A 155 -6.80 -16.67 -10.45
CA SER A 155 -6.17 -16.55 -11.77
C SER A 155 -4.75 -15.96 -11.64
N PRO A 156 -3.81 -16.26 -12.55
CA PRO A 156 -2.48 -15.63 -12.55
C PRO A 156 -2.55 -14.10 -12.56
N PHE A 157 -3.55 -13.57 -13.26
CA PHE A 157 -3.83 -12.14 -13.33
C PHE A 157 -4.25 -11.56 -11.97
N ASP A 158 -5.25 -12.15 -11.33
CA ASP A 158 -5.74 -11.67 -10.01
C ASP A 158 -4.63 -11.75 -8.97
N SER A 159 -3.85 -12.83 -9.03
CA SER A 159 -2.64 -12.97 -8.25
C SER A 159 -1.72 -11.76 -8.47
N LEU A 160 -1.28 -11.50 -9.71
CA LEU A 160 -0.35 -10.41 -10.01
C LEU A 160 -0.85 -9.04 -9.55
N MET A 161 -2.14 -8.77 -9.75
CA MET A 161 -2.77 -7.53 -9.29
C MET A 161 -2.83 -7.46 -7.75
N GLY A 162 -3.08 -8.59 -7.09
CA GLY A 162 -2.99 -8.74 -5.64
C GLY A 162 -1.59 -8.40 -5.12
N ASP A 163 -0.52 -8.92 -5.75
CA ASP A 163 0.85 -8.58 -5.36
C ASP A 163 1.15 -7.10 -5.53
N LEU A 164 0.70 -6.51 -6.64
CA LEU A 164 0.89 -5.08 -6.86
C LEU A 164 0.19 -4.28 -5.76
N LEU A 165 -1.07 -4.60 -5.43
CA LEU A 165 -1.82 -3.94 -4.36
C LEU A 165 -1.15 -4.15 -3.00
N HIS A 166 -0.69 -5.36 -2.70
CA HIS A 166 0.05 -5.71 -1.49
C HIS A 166 1.27 -4.79 -1.30
N GLU A 167 2.11 -4.68 -2.32
CA GLU A 167 3.30 -3.84 -2.25
C GLU A 167 2.99 -2.35 -2.26
N MET A 168 1.86 -1.94 -2.85
CA MET A 168 1.39 -0.56 -2.76
C MET A 168 0.92 -0.18 -1.36
N VAL A 169 0.33 -1.11 -0.59
CA VAL A 169 0.02 -0.89 0.83
C VAL A 169 1.30 -0.66 1.61
N HIS A 170 2.33 -1.50 1.40
CA HIS A 170 3.65 -1.31 1.99
C HIS A 170 4.26 0.04 1.60
N ALA A 171 4.19 0.42 0.32
CA ALA A 171 4.69 1.69 -0.17
C ALA A 171 4.01 2.89 0.51
N PHE A 172 2.68 2.84 0.64
CA PHE A 172 1.89 3.90 1.23
C PHE A 172 2.20 4.05 2.72
N LEU A 173 2.11 2.96 3.49
CA LEU A 173 2.40 2.99 4.92
C LEU A 173 3.87 3.32 5.20
N GLY A 174 4.79 2.74 4.43
CA GLY A 174 6.22 3.00 4.55
C GLY A 174 6.62 4.43 4.20
N ARG A 175 5.81 5.16 3.42
CA ARG A 175 6.06 6.57 3.07
C ARG A 175 5.44 7.56 4.06
N TYR A 176 4.26 7.26 4.58
CA TYR A 176 3.44 8.23 5.31
C TYR A 176 3.25 7.91 6.79
N SER A 177 3.71 6.75 7.26
CA SER A 177 3.75 6.48 8.70
C SER A 177 4.99 7.06 9.36
N CYS A 178 4.93 7.26 10.67
CA CYS A 178 6.08 7.63 11.50
C CYS A 178 7.22 6.57 11.47
N VAL A 179 7.00 5.34 10.97
CA VAL A 179 8.02 4.27 10.96
C VAL A 179 9.08 4.50 9.88
N GLY A 180 10.36 4.45 10.27
CA GLY A 180 11.50 4.64 9.34
C GLY A 180 11.88 6.09 9.05
N TYR A 181 11.10 7.05 9.56
CA TYR A 181 11.41 8.48 9.51
C TYR A 181 11.86 9.03 10.87
N THR A 182 12.51 10.18 10.84
CA THR A 182 12.57 11.04 12.03
C THR A 182 11.17 11.60 12.25
N CYS A 183 10.41 11.05 13.19
CA CYS A 183 9.19 11.66 13.72
C CYS A 183 9.56 12.48 14.97
N GLU A 184 9.04 13.72 15.10
CA GLU A 184 9.32 14.57 16.27
C GLU A 184 8.70 13.98 17.55
N SER A 185 7.59 13.25 17.39
CA SER A 185 6.87 12.61 18.47
C SER A 185 7.36 11.18 18.70
N VAL A 186 8.09 10.99 19.80
CA VAL A 186 8.46 9.65 20.31
C VAL A 186 7.22 8.77 20.52
N GLU A 187 6.12 9.39 20.94
CA GLU A 187 4.83 8.71 21.11
C GLU A 187 4.25 8.24 19.76
N CYS A 188 4.22 9.09 18.73
CA CYS A 188 3.79 8.68 17.39
C CYS A 188 4.63 7.52 16.89
N LEU A 189 5.96 7.63 17.00
CA LEU A 189 6.88 6.59 16.56
C LEU A 189 6.60 5.26 17.27
N GLY A 190 6.43 5.28 18.60
CA GLY A 190 6.12 4.09 19.39
C GLY A 190 4.81 3.42 18.98
N LEU A 191 3.74 4.20 18.78
CA LEU A 191 2.45 3.69 18.31
C LEU A 191 2.55 3.13 16.89
N SER A 192 3.23 3.84 16.01
CA SER A 192 3.38 3.44 14.60
C SER A 192 4.18 2.15 14.46
N GLU A 193 5.26 1.98 15.25
CA GLU A 193 6.04 0.72 15.33
C GLU A 193 5.19 -0.44 15.85
N ALA A 194 4.34 -0.20 16.86
CA ALA A 194 3.44 -1.22 17.42
C ALA A 194 2.37 -1.68 16.41
N ASN A 195 2.00 -0.81 15.46
CA ASN A 195 0.93 -1.05 14.49
C ASN A 195 1.39 -1.49 13.10
N ILE A 196 2.68 -1.36 12.74
CA ILE A 196 3.27 -1.95 11.53
C ILE A 196 4.06 -3.23 11.83
N ARG A 197 4.45 -3.45 13.11
CA ARG A 197 5.45 -4.45 13.55
C ARG A 197 6.82 -4.17 12.89
N ARG A 198 7.93 -4.42 13.58
CA ARG A 198 9.29 -4.17 13.03
C ARG A 198 9.58 -5.17 11.89
N ASN A 199 10.21 -4.71 10.81
CA ASN A 199 10.68 -5.47 9.63
C ASN A 199 9.69 -5.68 8.45
N ASN A 200 8.98 -4.65 7.99
CA ASN A 200 8.09 -4.72 6.81
C ASN A 200 6.96 -5.76 6.93
N SER A 201 6.47 -5.97 8.14
CA SER A 201 5.43 -6.94 8.44
C SER A 201 4.02 -6.38 8.26
N HIS A 202 3.05 -7.27 8.10
CA HIS A 202 1.62 -6.94 8.06
C HIS A 202 1.09 -6.69 9.48
N GLY A 203 1.40 -5.51 10.03
CA GLY A 203 0.81 -5.05 11.30
C GLY A 203 -0.68 -4.67 11.17
N ARG A 204 -1.26 -4.13 12.26
CA ARG A 204 -2.69 -3.76 12.32
C ARG A 204 -3.08 -2.73 11.27
N ALA A 205 -2.22 -1.74 11.08
CA ALA A 205 -2.42 -0.70 10.07
C ALA A 205 -2.46 -1.30 8.65
N TRP A 206 -1.55 -2.23 8.37
CA TRP A 206 -1.49 -2.93 7.09
C TRP A 206 -2.75 -3.76 6.86
N TRP A 207 -3.12 -4.62 7.83
CA TRP A 207 -4.30 -5.49 7.74
C TRP A 207 -5.59 -4.73 7.50
N ARG A 208 -5.82 -3.66 8.28
CA ARG A 208 -7.02 -2.82 8.14
C ARG A 208 -7.13 -2.23 6.74
N LEU A 209 -6.03 -1.74 6.19
CA LEU A 209 -6.01 -1.15 4.85
C LEU A 209 -6.14 -2.23 3.76
N ALA A 210 -5.46 -3.36 3.92
CA ALA A 210 -5.50 -4.49 2.99
C ALA A 210 -6.92 -5.06 2.85
N GLN A 211 -7.64 -5.28 3.96
CA GLN A 211 -9.04 -5.76 3.94
C GLN A 211 -9.96 -4.81 3.16
N ALA A 212 -9.84 -3.51 3.40
CA ALA A 212 -10.65 -2.51 2.70
C ALA A 212 -10.34 -2.49 1.20
N ILE A 213 -9.05 -2.54 0.83
CA ILE A 213 -8.62 -2.58 -0.56
C ILE A 213 -9.05 -3.87 -1.25
N GLU A 214 -8.95 -5.01 -0.59
CA GLU A 214 -9.34 -6.33 -1.12
C GLU A 214 -10.83 -6.36 -1.46
N ALA A 215 -11.70 -5.98 -0.51
CA ALA A 215 -13.14 -5.92 -0.72
C ALA A 215 -13.51 -4.95 -1.86
N GLU A 216 -12.85 -3.80 -1.91
CA GLU A 216 -13.12 -2.77 -2.88
C GLU A 216 -12.53 -3.09 -4.27
N ALA A 217 -11.39 -3.78 -4.34
CA ALA A 217 -10.78 -4.23 -5.59
C ALA A 217 -11.67 -5.27 -6.29
N GLN A 218 -12.24 -6.20 -5.53
CA GLN A 218 -13.22 -7.13 -6.07
C GLN A 218 -14.46 -6.39 -6.58
N ARG A 219 -14.97 -5.42 -5.82
CA ARG A 219 -16.19 -4.68 -6.18
C ARG A 219 -16.00 -3.75 -7.39
N ALA A 220 -14.90 -3.00 -7.44
CA ALA A 220 -14.66 -1.95 -8.43
C ALA A 220 -13.98 -2.47 -9.71
N PHE A 221 -13.12 -3.49 -9.59
CA PHE A 221 -12.26 -3.96 -10.67
C PHE A 221 -12.46 -5.43 -11.05
N GLY A 222 -13.22 -6.17 -10.23
CA GLY A 222 -13.42 -7.62 -10.41
C GLY A 222 -12.11 -8.38 -10.27
N ILE A 223 -11.27 -7.97 -9.30
CA ILE A 223 -10.00 -8.61 -8.97
C ILE A 223 -10.18 -9.37 -7.66
N ALA A 224 -10.04 -10.69 -7.71
CA ALA A 224 -10.01 -11.53 -6.52
C ALA A 224 -8.60 -11.45 -5.89
N ALA A 225 -8.29 -10.32 -5.26
CA ALA A 225 -7.05 -10.18 -4.52
C ALA A 225 -7.11 -11.06 -3.27
N ASP A 226 -5.99 -11.70 -2.95
CA ASP A 226 -5.79 -12.40 -1.68
C ASP A 226 -4.66 -11.69 -0.93
N LEU A 227 -5.02 -10.56 -0.35
CA LEU A 227 -4.10 -9.77 0.46
C LEU A 227 -4.01 -10.36 1.87
N THR A 228 -5.07 -11.01 2.35
CA THR A 228 -5.24 -11.29 3.77
C THR A 228 -5.21 -12.77 4.17
N SER A 229 -5.38 -13.74 3.25
CA SER A 229 -5.61 -15.13 3.68
C SER A 229 -4.35 -15.88 4.15
N ASN A 230 -3.16 -15.46 3.73
CA ASN A 230 -1.90 -16.19 4.01
C ASN A 230 -1.32 -15.92 5.41
N GLU A 231 -2.02 -15.16 6.25
CA GLU A 231 -1.55 -14.80 7.58
C GLU A 231 -2.62 -15.08 8.65
N GLU A 232 -2.98 -16.35 8.79
CA GLU A 232 -3.69 -16.89 9.95
C GLU A 232 -2.89 -16.60 11.25
N GLY A 233 -3.08 -15.42 11.83
CA GLY A 233 -2.32 -15.03 13.02
C GLY A 233 -2.67 -13.71 13.67
N MET A 234 -3.57 -12.89 13.09
CA MET A 234 -4.19 -11.78 13.83
C MET A 234 -5.45 -12.25 14.54
N ASP A 235 -5.23 -13.13 15.52
CA ASP A 235 -6.19 -13.39 16.56
C ASP A 235 -6.51 -12.05 17.26
N ASP A 236 -7.80 -11.76 17.48
CA ASP A 236 -8.36 -10.56 18.15
C ASP A 236 -7.89 -10.39 19.62
N ARG A 237 -6.83 -11.07 20.05
CA ARG A 237 -6.23 -11.00 21.39
C ARG A 237 -5.36 -9.76 21.62
N CYS A 238 -5.70 -8.63 21.00
CA CYS A 238 -5.28 -7.33 21.51
C CYS A 238 -6.40 -6.78 22.40
N PRO A 239 -6.27 -6.85 23.73
CA PRO A 239 -7.30 -6.35 24.63
C PRO A 239 -7.41 -4.82 24.46
N GLY A 240 -8.59 -4.31 24.13
CA GLY A 240 -8.86 -2.87 24.29
C GLY A 240 -9.67 -2.15 23.20
N VAL A 241 -10.48 -2.82 22.39
CA VAL A 241 -11.53 -2.12 21.61
C VAL A 241 -12.86 -2.83 21.83
N ALA A 242 -13.57 -2.39 22.87
CA ALA A 242 -14.98 -2.63 23.12
C ALA A 242 -15.65 -1.27 23.36
#